data_AF-A0A3C0Z786-F1
#
_entry.id   AF-A0A3C0Z786-F1
#
_cell.length_a   1.000
_cell.length_b   1.000
_cell.length_c   1.000
_cell.angle_alpha   90.00
_cell.angle_beta   90.00
_cell.angle_gamma   90.00
#
_symmetry.space_group_name_H-M   'P 1'
#
loop_
_entity.id
_entity.type
_entity.pdbx_description
1 polymer ?
#
loop_
_entity_poly.entity_id
_entity_poly.type
_entity_poly.pdbx_seq_one_letter_code
_entity_poly.pdbx_strand_id
1 'polypeptide(L)' 'AKHPYLSTKDAKLIVNYRDQHGRYVNIEDLTKIGTLSDLAIAKIAPYLIFENDSR' A
#
# COMPACT_ATOMS: atom_id res chain seq x y z
N ALA A 1 -10.75 14.32 -0.12
CA ALA A 1 -10.25 13.91 -1.44
C ALA A 1 -10.48 12.41 -1.62
N LYS A 2 -11.14 11.98 -2.71
CA LYS A 2 -11.37 10.56 -3.02
C LYS A 2 -10.22 10.11 -3.92
N HIS A 3 -9.40 9.16 -3.48
CA HIS A 3 -8.32 8.62 -4.31
C HIS A 3 -8.94 7.80 -5.46
N PRO A 4 -8.49 7.94 -6.72
CA PRO A 4 -9.10 7.24 -7.86
C PRO A 4 -9.05 5.72 -7.76
N TYR A 5 -8.05 5.20 -7.04
CA TYR A 5 -7.72 3.77 -7.00
C TYR A 5 -7.79 3.14 -5.60
N LEU A 6 -8.05 3.94 -4.55
CA LEU A 6 -8.12 3.46 -3.18
C LEU A 6 -9.44 3.91 -2.57
N SER A 7 -10.21 2.93 -2.08
CA SER A 7 -11.37 3.24 -1.24
C SER A 7 -10.90 3.67 0.15
N THR A 8 -11.79 4.29 0.91
CA THR A 8 -11.52 4.65 2.31
C THR A 8 -11.21 3.42 3.18
N LYS A 9 -11.73 2.25 2.81
CA LYS A 9 -11.44 0.99 3.49
C LYS A 9 -10.01 0.54 3.22
N ASP A 10 -9.58 0.56 1.96
CA ASP A 10 -8.22 0.18 1.55
C ASP A 10 -7.19 1.09 2.22
N ALA A 11 -7.43 2.40 2.22
CA ALA A 11 -6.55 3.35 2.90
C ALA A 11 -6.43 3.06 4.41
N LYS A 12 -7.54 2.75 5.09
CA LYS A 12 -7.51 2.35 6.51
C LYS A 12 -6.74 1.05 6.73
N LEU A 13 -6.90 0.07 5.84
CA LEU A 13 -6.17 -1.20 5.95
C LEU A 13 -4.66 -0.99 5.79
N ILE A 14 -4.24 -0.17 4.84
CA ILE A 14 -2.82 0.18 4.64
C ILE A 14 -2.25 0.85 5.90
N VAL A 15 -2.94 1.85 6.44
CA VAL A 15 -2.48 2.53 7.66
C VAL A 15 -2.42 1.56 8.85
N ASN A 16 -3.47 0.79 9.09
CA ASN A 16 -3.53 -0.15 10.21
C ASN A 16 -2.46 -1.25 10.11
N TYR A 17 -2.20 -1.77 8.91
CA TYR A 17 -1.17 -2.79 8.71
C TYR A 17 0.21 -2.20 8.97
N ARG A 18 0.51 -1.01 8.45
CA ARG A 18 1.76 -0.30 8.73
C ARG A 18 1.96 -0.06 10.22
N ASP A 19 0.91 0.33 10.94
CA ASP A 19 1.01 0.63 12.36
C ASP A 19 1.26 -0.64 13.20
N GLN A 20 0.81 -1.82 12.73
CA GLN A 20 1.03 -3.12 13.40
C GLN A 20 2.35 -3.81 13.02
N HIS A 21 2.77 -3.71 11.76
CA HIS A 21 3.91 -4.46 11.21
C HIS A 21 5.15 -3.60 10.97
N GLY A 22 5.02 -2.28 11.08
CA GLY A 22 6.09 -1.33 10.77
C GLY A 22 6.01 -0.79 9.34
N ARG A 23 7.09 -0.13 8.91
CA ARG A 23 7.17 0.52 7.59
C ARG A 23 7.20 -0.51 6.47
N TYR A 24 6.58 -0.17 5.34
CA TYR A 24 6.71 -0.94 4.09
C TYR A 24 8.11 -0.75 3.52
N VAL A 25 8.79 -1.85 3.22
CA VAL A 25 10.14 -1.85 2.64
C VAL A 25 10.06 -2.02 1.12
N ASN A 26 9.01 -2.68 0.64
CA ASN A 26 8.79 -2.94 -0.79
C ASN A 26 7.28 -3.10 -1.11
N ILE A 27 6.98 -3.28 -2.39
CA ILE A 27 5.60 -3.45 -2.88
C ILE A 27 5.00 -4.79 -2.44
N GLU A 28 5.83 -5.81 -2.23
CA GLU A 28 5.43 -7.13 -1.77
C GLU A 28 4.87 -7.08 -0.35
N ASP A 29 5.28 -6.12 0.48
CA ASP A 29 4.71 -5.95 1.82
C ASP A 29 3.23 -5.51 1.78
N LEU A 30 2.78 -4.85 0.70
CA LEU A 30 1.37 -4.46 0.53
C LEU A 30 0.48 -5.65 0.14
N THR A 31 1.03 -6.68 -0.52
CA THR A 31 0.26 -7.89 -0.85
C THR A 31 -0.06 -8.71 0.40
N LYS A 32 0.74 -8.58 1.46
CA LYS A 32 0.52 -9.23 2.77
C LYS A 32 -0.73 -8.75 3.50
N ILE A 33 -1.31 -7.60 3.12
CA ILE A 33 -2.57 -7.10 3.68
C ILE A 33 -3.73 -8.06 3.36
N GLY A 34 -3.62 -8.89 2.32
CA GLY A 34 -4.55 -9.96 1.95
C GLY A 34 -5.93 -9.51 1.48
N THR A 35 -6.36 -8.32 1.89
CA THR A 35 -7.64 -7.70 1.51
C THR A 35 -7.47 -6.68 0.37
N LEU A 36 -6.25 -6.23 0.09
CA LEU A 36 -5.97 -5.39 -1.07
C LEU A 36 -5.89 -6.27 -2.32
N SER A 37 -6.61 -5.88 -3.37
CA SER A 37 -6.49 -6.55 -4.68
C SER A 37 -5.17 -6.21 -5.36
N ASP A 38 -4.56 -7.20 -6.02
CA ASP A 38 -3.34 -7.02 -6.83
C ASP A 38 -3.49 -5.91 -7.88
N LEU A 39 -4.69 -5.73 -8.45
CA LEU A 39 -4.96 -4.66 -9.41
C LEU A 39 -4.89 -3.28 -8.75
N ALA A 40 -5.37 -3.15 -7.52
CA ALA A 40 -5.29 -1.89 -6.77
C ALA A 40 -3.83 -1.60 -6.42
N ILE A 41 -3.07 -2.62 -5.98
CA ILE A 41 -1.63 -2.52 -5.70
C ILE A 41 -0.87 -2.08 -6.96
N ALA A 42 -1.11 -2.71 -8.11
CA ALA A 42 -0.47 -2.35 -9.38
C ALA A 42 -0.78 -0.92 -9.82
N LYS A 43 -2.00 -0.42 -9.56
CA LYS A 43 -2.40 0.96 -9.89
C LYS A 43 -1.74 2.00 -9.00
N ILE A 44 -1.47 1.67 -7.73
CA ILE A 44 -0.82 2.59 -6.79
C ILE A 44 0.69 2.46 -6.80
N ALA A 45 1.25 1.33 -7.24
CA ALA A 45 2.67 1.04 -7.34
C ALA A 45 3.52 2.20 -7.91
N PRO A 46 3.15 2.86 -9.03
CA PRO A 46 3.96 3.95 -9.57
C PRO A 46 3.99 5.22 -8.69
N TYR A 47 3.14 5.31 -7.67
CA TYR A 47 3.07 6.43 -6.73
C TYR A 47 3.69 6.11 -5.36
N LEU A 48 4.20 4.89 -5.17
CA LEU A 48 4.80 4.46 -3.91
C LEU A 48 6.32 4.62 -3.98
N ILE A 49 6.88 5.24 -2.97
CA ILE A 49 8.32 5.37 -2.75
C ILE A 49 8.61 4.70 -1.41
N PHE A 50 9.52 3.74 -1.41
CA PHE A 50 9.94 3.04 -0.21
C PHE A 50 11.26 3.64 0.29
N GLU A 51 11.51 3.62 1.60
CA GLU A 51 12.74 4.20 2.18
C GLU A 51 14.03 3.57 1.63
N ASN A 52 13.95 2.34 1.11
CA ASN A 52 15.08 1.63 0.51
C ASN A 52 15.15 1.77 -1.03
N ASP A 53 14.26 2.55 -1.64
CA ASP A 53 14.28 2.82 -3.08
C ASP A 53 15.44 3.80 -3.37
N SER A 54 16.61 3.25 -3.70
CA SER A 54 17.84 4.01 -3.97
C SER A 54 17.88 4.59 -5.41
N ARG A 55 16.72 4.95 -5.96
CA ARG A 55 16.60 5.64 -7.26
C ARG A 55 16.90 7.12 -7.16
#